data_AF-A0A4R3FIW8-F1
#
_entry.id   AF-A0A4R3FIW8-F1
#
_cell.length_a   1.000
_cell.length_b   1.000
_cell.length_c   1.000
_cell.angle_alpha   90.00
_cell.angle_beta   90.00
_cell.angle_gamma   90.00
#
_symmetry.space_group_name_H-M   'P 1'
#
loop_
_entity.id
_entity.type
_entity.pdbx_description
1 polymer ?
#
loop_
_entity_poly.entity_id
_entity_poly.type
_entity_poly.pdbx_seq_one_letter_code
_entity_poly.pdbx_strand_id
1 'polypeptide(L)'
;MNVLSKTLLGKTILSVDNTRGLVVALDYEIECYVIRREDAVSRGWDNPTVTEMVSEQSPDVDLSTLKDRCWYVSPRRVAGQIIPVELVTKPETVVPVEPIEPTAPMTASVLKMLREKGNVTALEAEGVLRCRSLNKRISELKALGHKITRTLQNDHTGQRYARYIYAAA
;
A
#
# COMPACT_ATOMS: atom_id res chain seq x y z
N MET A 1 -2.52 -6.63 -24.85
CA MET A 1 -1.77 -5.39 -24.58
C MET A 1 -0.31 -5.80 -24.39
N ASN A 2 0.58 -5.44 -25.31
CA ASN A 2 2.00 -5.78 -25.19
C ASN A 2 2.71 -4.64 -24.45
N VAL A 3 3.27 -4.93 -23.28
CA VAL A 3 4.07 -3.97 -22.53
C VAL A 3 5.54 -4.31 -22.74
N LEU A 4 6.26 -3.42 -23.41
CA LEU A 4 7.69 -3.57 -23.66
C LEU A 4 8.48 -2.71 -22.68
N SER A 5 9.55 -3.28 -22.13
CA SER A 5 10.50 -2.57 -21.27
C SER A 5 11.85 -2.43 -21.96
N LYS A 6 12.51 -1.29 -21.77
CA LYS A 6 13.90 -1.10 -22.16
C LYS A 6 14.62 -0.30 -21.09
N THR A 7 15.75 -0.82 -20.62
CA THR A 7 16.61 -0.13 -19.66
C THR A 7 17.75 0.54 -20.40
N LEU A 8 17.92 1.85 -20.19
CA LEU A 8 18.97 2.68 -20.78
C LEU A 8 19.55 3.58 -19.69
N LEU A 9 20.86 3.54 -19.48
CA LEU A 9 21.56 4.41 -18.53
C LEU A 9 20.95 4.44 -17.11
N GLY A 10 20.56 3.26 -16.59
CA GLY A 10 19.96 3.13 -15.25
C GLY A 10 18.48 3.56 -15.15
N LYS A 11 17.86 3.92 -16.28
CA LYS A 11 16.46 4.31 -16.37
C LYS A 11 15.67 3.26 -17.13
N THR A 12 14.56 2.77 -16.58
CA THR A 12 13.65 1.86 -17.29
C THR A 12 12.53 2.64 -17.95
N ILE A 13 12.41 2.50 -19.27
CA ILE A 13 11.33 3.08 -20.08
C ILE A 13 10.32 1.96 -20.38
N LEU A 14 9.04 2.25 -20.17
CA LEU A 14 7.94 1.38 -20.55
C LEU A 14 7.20 1.94 -21.75
N SER A 15 6.85 1.06 -22.69
CA SER A 15 6.04 1.36 -23.85
C SER A 15 4.82 0.47 -23.86
N VAL A 16 3.63 1.07 -23.90
CA VAL A 16 2.34 0.37 -24.03
C VAL A 16 1.52 1.06 -25.11
N ASP A 17 1.14 0.33 -26.15
CA ASP A 17 0.26 0.79 -27.23
C ASP A 17 0.55 2.24 -27.70
N ASN A 18 1.82 2.51 -28.06
CA ASN A 18 2.37 3.80 -28.50
C ASN A 18 2.57 4.90 -27.43
N THR A 19 2.20 4.67 -26.18
CA THR A 19 2.54 5.56 -25.07
C THR A 19 3.86 5.13 -24.43
N ARG A 20 4.80 6.06 -24.29
CA ARG A 20 6.08 5.85 -23.60
C ARG A 20 6.14 6.63 -22.31
N GLY A 21 6.80 6.05 -21.31
CA GLY A 21 7.06 6.74 -20.06
C GLY A 21 8.17 6.12 -19.24
N LEU A 22 8.71 6.91 -18.32
CA LEU A 22 9.78 6.53 -17.43
C LEU A 22 9.19 5.87 -16.18
N VAL A 23 9.70 4.71 -15.80
CA VAL A 23 9.40 4.11 -14.49
C VAL A 23 10.12 4.91 -13.42
N VAL A 24 9.36 5.60 -12.58
CA VAL A 24 9.90 6.46 -11.53
C VAL A 24 9.85 5.80 -10.15
N ALA A 25 8.88 4.91 -9.92
CA ALA A 25 8.69 4.25 -8.63
C ALA A 25 7.96 2.90 -8.77
N LEU A 26 7.98 2.14 -7.67
CA LEU A 26 7.09 1.01 -7.42
C LEU A 26 6.20 1.35 -6.22
N ASP A 27 4.89 1.32 -6.41
CA ASP A 27 3.91 1.44 -5.33
C ASP A 27 3.61 0.04 -4.76
N TYR A 28 3.93 -0.15 -3.49
CA TYR A 28 3.75 -1.41 -2.77
C TYR A 28 2.32 -1.62 -2.24
N GLU A 29 1.49 -0.59 -2.11
CA GLU A 29 0.11 -0.74 -1.63
C GLU A 29 -0.77 -1.38 -2.69
N ILE A 30 -0.60 -0.96 -3.94
CA ILE A 30 -1.38 -1.44 -5.09
C ILE A 30 -0.57 -2.35 -6.03
N GLU A 31 0.68 -2.70 -5.66
CA GLU A 31 1.60 -3.54 -6.44
C GLU A 31 1.72 -3.09 -7.90
N CYS A 32 2.02 -1.80 -8.15
CA CYS A 32 2.09 -1.22 -9.49
C CYS A 32 3.35 -0.37 -9.71
N TYR A 33 3.91 -0.40 -10.91
CA TYR A 33 4.91 0.58 -11.34
C TYR A 33 4.24 1.92 -11.64
N VAL A 34 4.83 3.00 -11.14
CA VAL A 34 4.44 4.37 -11.45
C VAL A 34 5.23 4.83 -12.67
N ILE A 35 4.52 5.18 -13.73
CA ILE A 35 5.11 5.59 -15.00
C ILE A 35 4.80 7.06 -15.25
N ARG A 36 5.86 7.87 -15.35
CA ARG A 36 5.78 9.27 -15.77
C ARG A 36 5.74 9.36 -17.29
N ARG A 37 4.76 10.08 -17.83
CA ARG A 37 4.58 10.26 -19.28
C ARG A 37 5.67 11.14 -19.90
N GLU A 38 6.22 10.74 -21.05
CA GLU A 38 7.35 11.43 -21.71
C GLU A 38 6.91 12.74 -22.42
N ASP A 39 5.65 12.82 -22.85
CA ASP A 39 5.00 13.99 -23.44
C ASP A 39 4.80 15.16 -22.47
N ALA A 40 5.00 14.94 -21.16
CA ALA A 40 4.99 16.01 -20.15
C ALA A 40 6.27 16.87 -20.17
N VAL A 41 7.37 16.39 -20.78
CA VAL A 41 8.67 17.08 -20.78
C VAL A 41 8.70 18.25 -21.79
N SER A 42 7.92 18.16 -22.88
CA SER A 42 7.95 19.16 -23.97
C SER A 42 7.30 20.50 -23.63
N ARG A 43 6.56 20.60 -22.53
CA ARG A 43 5.89 21.85 -22.11
C ARG A 43 6.66 22.67 -21.06
N GLY A 44 7.89 22.29 -20.70
CA GLY A 44 8.72 23.08 -19.77
C GLY A 44 8.18 23.17 -18.33
N TRP A 45 7.48 22.13 -17.85
CA TRP A 45 6.96 22.10 -16.48
C TRP A 45 7.99 21.44 -15.57
N ASP A 46 8.36 22.16 -14.51
CA ASP A 46 9.38 21.79 -13.54
C ASP A 46 9.24 20.33 -13.06
N ASN A 47 10.40 19.70 -12.86
CA ASN A 47 10.54 18.35 -12.31
C ASN A 47 9.87 18.30 -10.93
N PRO A 48 8.69 17.66 -10.77
CA PRO A 48 8.23 17.38 -9.42
C PRO A 48 9.22 16.37 -8.82
N THR A 49 9.70 16.66 -7.62
CA THR A 49 10.63 15.77 -6.93
C THR A 49 9.84 14.51 -6.54
N VAL A 50 10.45 13.31 -6.58
CA VAL A 50 9.75 12.05 -6.23
C VAL A 50 9.10 12.12 -4.84
N THR A 51 9.66 12.94 -3.94
CA THR A 51 9.10 13.28 -2.63
C THR A 51 7.71 13.93 -2.70
N GLU A 52 7.44 14.77 -3.70
CA GLU A 52 6.14 15.41 -3.93
C GLU A 52 5.10 14.43 -4.50
N MET A 53 5.56 13.37 -5.18
CA MET A 53 4.69 12.35 -5.80
C MET A 53 4.24 11.26 -4.82
N VAL A 54 4.90 11.13 -3.67
CA VAL A 54 4.64 10.08 -2.65
C VAL A 54 4.10 10.66 -1.34
N SER A 55 4.15 11.98 -1.16
CA SER A 55 3.57 12.72 -0.02
C SER A 55 2.01 12.79 -0.05
N GLU A 56 1.34 11.85 -0.72
CA GLU A 56 -0.13 11.75 -0.86
C GLU A 56 -0.85 11.28 0.42
N GLN A 57 -0.39 11.73 1.60
CA GLN A 57 -1.18 11.78 2.83
C GLN A 57 -1.09 13.13 3.54
N SER A 58 -0.66 14.20 2.87
CA SER A 58 -0.93 15.56 3.35
C SER A 58 -2.34 15.98 2.87
N PRO A 59 -3.28 16.33 3.77
CA PRO A 59 -4.69 16.55 3.44
C PRO A 59 -4.98 17.78 2.57
N ASP A 60 -3.96 18.58 2.21
CA ASP A 60 -4.12 19.85 1.50
C ASP A 60 -3.69 19.84 0.01
N VAL A 61 -3.35 18.68 -0.57
CA VAL A 61 -2.97 18.57 -2.00
C VAL A 61 -4.10 17.95 -2.81
N ASP A 62 -4.63 18.70 -3.78
CA ASP A 62 -5.68 18.25 -4.69
C ASP A 62 -5.16 17.20 -5.70
N LEU A 63 -5.48 15.93 -5.42
CA LEU A 63 -5.16 14.73 -6.22
C LEU A 63 -5.68 14.78 -7.68
N SER A 64 -6.50 15.76 -8.04
CA SER A 64 -6.94 15.99 -9.42
C SER A 64 -5.76 16.35 -10.35
N THR A 65 -4.69 16.94 -9.81
CA THR A 65 -3.57 17.51 -10.60
C THR A 65 -2.51 16.47 -11.03
N LEU A 66 -2.39 15.33 -10.33
CA LEU A 66 -1.42 14.26 -10.62
C LEU A 66 -1.97 13.17 -11.56
N LYS A 67 -3.30 12.98 -11.60
CA LYS A 67 -3.98 11.99 -12.46
C LYS A 67 -3.67 12.15 -13.95
N ASP A 68 -3.35 13.36 -14.38
CA ASP A 68 -3.05 13.66 -15.79
C ASP A 68 -1.58 13.40 -16.19
N ARG A 69 -0.69 13.10 -15.23
CA ARG A 69 0.78 13.09 -15.44
C ARG A 69 1.43 11.72 -15.33
N CYS A 70 0.78 10.78 -14.64
CA CYS A 70 1.30 9.43 -14.40
C CYS A 70 0.26 8.35 -14.67
N TRP A 71 0.73 7.14 -14.96
CA TRP A 71 -0.10 5.96 -15.14
C TRP A 71 0.54 4.75 -14.47
N TYR A 72 -0.30 3.78 -14.11
CA TYR A 72 0.08 2.62 -13.31
C TYR A 72 0.11 1.37 -14.17
N VAL A 73 1.17 0.59 -14.05
CA VAL A 73 1.27 -0.71 -14.73
C VAL A 73 1.60 -1.80 -13.73
N SER A 74 0.74 -2.82 -13.68
CA SER A 74 1.00 -4.01 -12.87
C SER A 74 2.28 -4.71 -13.33
N PRO A 75 3.18 -5.12 -12.41
CA PRO A 75 4.41 -5.83 -12.74
C PRO A 75 4.18 -7.11 -13.53
N ARG A 76 3.03 -7.76 -13.35
CA ARG A 76 2.65 -8.98 -14.07
C ARG A 76 2.46 -8.78 -15.57
N ARG A 77 2.26 -7.53 -16.00
CA ARG A 77 2.05 -7.18 -17.41
C ARG A 77 3.33 -6.83 -18.14
N VAL A 78 4.45 -6.64 -17.43
CA VAL A 78 5.72 -6.24 -18.03
C VAL A 78 6.59 -7.46 -18.32
N ALA A 79 7.03 -7.61 -19.56
CA ALA A 79 8.07 -8.56 -19.91
C ALA A 79 9.46 -7.97 -19.61
N GLY A 80 10.27 -8.67 -18.81
CA GLY A 80 11.64 -8.28 -18.46
C GLY A 80 11.81 -7.74 -17.04
N GLN A 81 13.06 -7.63 -16.61
CA GLN A 81 13.43 -7.09 -15.29
C GLN A 81 13.43 -5.55 -15.34
N ILE A 82 12.58 -4.91 -14.54
CA ILE A 82 12.53 -3.45 -14.39
C ILE A 82 13.42 -3.04 -13.22
N ILE A 83 14.23 -2.01 -13.43
CA ILE A 83 14.99 -1.35 -12.37
C ILE A 83 14.29 0.01 -12.13
N PRO A 84 13.51 0.17 -11.05
CA PRO A 84 12.94 1.48 -10.72
C PRO A 84 14.07 2.47 -10.39
N VAL A 85 13.92 3.72 -10.85
CA VAL A 85 14.94 4.78 -10.72
C VAL A 85 15.12 5.21 -9.26
N GLU A 86 14.06 5.17 -8.46
CA GLU A 86 14.12 5.25 -7.01
C GLU A 86 13.29 4.12 -6.41
N LEU A 87 13.91 3.35 -5.51
CA LEU A 87 13.17 2.48 -4.60
C LEU A 87 12.47 3.43 -3.61
N VAL A 88 11.18 3.68 -3.82
CA VAL A 88 10.35 4.35 -2.82
C VAL A 88 10.23 3.37 -1.65
N THR A 89 11.17 3.47 -0.72
CA THR A 89 11.07 2.75 0.54
C THR A 89 9.87 3.32 1.27
N LYS A 90 8.89 2.47 1.57
CA LYS A 90 7.77 2.76 2.48
C LYS A 90 8.30 3.62 3.64
N PRO A 91 7.69 4.77 3.98
CA PRO A 91 8.10 5.51 5.16
C PRO A 91 8.06 4.52 6.32
N GLU A 92 9.22 4.30 6.93
CA GLU A 92 9.36 3.40 8.06
C GLU A 92 8.47 3.98 9.15
N THR A 93 7.27 3.40 9.31
CA THR A 93 6.32 3.82 10.33
C THR A 93 7.08 3.75 11.63
N VAL A 94 7.32 4.90 12.27
CA VAL A 94 7.96 4.99 13.57
C VAL A 94 7.06 4.24 14.55
N VAL A 95 7.32 2.95 14.69
CA VAL A 95 6.56 2.09 15.59
C VAL A 95 6.98 2.51 16.99
N PRO A 96 6.05 2.93 17.87
CA PRO A 96 6.42 3.32 19.21
C PRO A 96 7.12 2.14 19.91
N VAL A 97 8.17 2.45 20.68
CA VAL A 97 9.02 1.46 21.38
C VAL A 97 8.18 0.59 22.33
N GLU A 98 7.10 1.16 22.85
CA GLU A 98 6.10 0.47 23.66
C GLU A 98 4.69 0.60 23.04
N PRO A 99 3.86 -0.46 23.08
CA PRO A 99 2.51 -0.43 22.51
C PRO A 99 1.59 0.50 23.31
N ILE A 100 0.94 1.44 22.61
CA ILE A 100 0.06 2.46 23.20
C ILE A 100 -1.38 1.94 23.22
N GLU A 101 -2.11 2.16 24.31
CA GLU A 101 -3.53 1.81 24.39
C GLU A 101 -4.40 2.71 23.47
N PRO A 102 -5.32 2.15 22.67
CA PRO A 102 -6.19 2.93 21.82
C PRO A 102 -7.24 3.71 22.62
N THR A 103 -7.47 4.97 22.26
CA THR A 103 -8.55 5.81 22.84
C THR A 103 -9.90 5.57 22.17
N ALA A 104 -9.90 5.16 20.89
CA ALA A 104 -11.12 4.88 20.16
C ALA A 104 -11.81 3.61 20.71
N PRO A 105 -13.09 3.67 21.10
CA PRO A 105 -13.73 2.61 21.88
C PRO A 105 -13.80 1.28 21.14
N MET A 106 -14.09 1.31 19.83
CA MET A 106 -14.14 0.09 19.03
C MET A 106 -12.75 -0.54 18.84
N THR A 107 -11.71 0.29 18.70
CA THR A 107 -10.32 -0.17 18.58
C THR A 107 -9.86 -0.81 19.89
N ALA A 108 -10.23 -0.22 21.03
CA ALA A 108 -10.00 -0.78 22.37
C ALA A 108 -10.72 -2.12 22.57
N SER A 109 -11.99 -2.24 22.17
CA SER A 109 -12.73 -3.50 22.25
C SER A 109 -12.11 -4.61 21.39
N VAL A 110 -11.63 -4.27 20.19
CA VAL A 110 -10.91 -5.24 19.33
C VAL A 110 -9.60 -5.67 19.98
N LEU A 111 -8.83 -4.75 20.57
CA LEU A 111 -7.61 -5.08 21.29
C LEU A 111 -7.88 -6.00 22.48
N LYS A 112 -8.93 -5.71 23.27
CA LYS A 112 -9.35 -6.56 24.38
C LYS A 112 -9.64 -7.98 23.91
N MET A 113 -10.45 -8.13 22.85
CA MET A 113 -10.77 -9.44 22.28
C MET A 113 -9.52 -10.17 21.77
N LEU A 114 -8.60 -9.46 21.13
CA LEU A 114 -7.32 -10.00 20.67
C LEU A 114 -6.44 -10.47 21.82
N ARG A 115 -6.40 -9.76 22.94
CA ARG A 115 -5.64 -10.15 24.13
C ARG A 115 -6.25 -11.36 24.84
N GLU A 116 -7.58 -11.41 24.94
CA GLU A 116 -8.29 -12.51 25.60
C GLU A 116 -8.23 -13.80 24.79
N LYS A 117 -8.37 -13.72 23.46
CA LYS A 117 -8.44 -14.89 22.57
C LYS A 117 -7.12 -15.22 21.88
N GLY A 118 -6.21 -14.26 21.76
CA GLY A 118 -4.97 -14.36 20.98
C GLY A 118 -5.17 -14.20 19.47
N ASN A 119 -6.38 -14.32 18.93
CA ASN A 119 -6.66 -14.10 17.51
C ASN A 119 -8.11 -13.69 17.24
N VAL A 120 -8.36 -13.11 16.07
CA VAL A 120 -9.71 -12.71 15.63
C VAL A 120 -9.85 -12.79 14.11
N THR A 121 -11.04 -13.18 13.63
CA THR A 121 -11.44 -13.08 12.23
C THR A 121 -12.49 -11.97 12.02
N ALA A 122 -12.72 -11.57 10.76
CA ALA A 122 -13.74 -10.56 10.45
C ALA A 122 -15.14 -10.98 10.92
N LEU A 123 -15.50 -12.25 10.71
CA LEU A 123 -16.80 -12.81 11.10
C LEU A 123 -16.99 -12.76 12.62
N GLU A 124 -15.94 -13.07 13.39
CA GLU A 124 -15.98 -13.05 14.85
C GLU A 124 -16.11 -11.63 15.39
N ALA A 125 -15.35 -10.68 14.83
CA ALA A 125 -15.41 -9.28 15.22
C ALA A 125 -16.79 -8.67 14.89
N GLU A 126 -17.39 -9.03 13.76
CA GLU A 126 -18.75 -8.62 13.41
C GLU A 126 -19.81 -9.27 14.31
N GLY A 127 -19.68 -10.57 14.60
CA GLY A 127 -20.63 -11.30 15.43
C GLY A 127 -20.64 -10.85 16.89
N VAL A 128 -19.47 -10.62 17.48
CA VAL A 128 -19.31 -10.32 18.92
C VAL A 128 -19.36 -8.82 19.19
N LEU A 129 -18.62 -8.02 18.43
CA LEU A 129 -18.44 -6.59 18.69
C LEU A 129 -19.22 -5.69 17.73
N ARG A 130 -19.92 -6.25 16.73
CA ARG A 130 -20.54 -5.51 15.61
C ARG A 130 -19.52 -4.66 14.83
N CYS A 131 -18.25 -5.08 14.83
CA CYS A 131 -17.18 -4.36 14.15
C CYS A 131 -17.14 -4.72 12.66
N ARG A 132 -17.72 -3.87 11.81
CA ARG A 132 -17.72 -4.06 10.34
C ARG A 132 -16.39 -3.71 9.65
N SER A 133 -15.55 -2.95 10.34
CA SER A 133 -14.29 -2.41 9.77
C SER A 133 -13.06 -2.95 10.50
N LEU A 134 -13.01 -4.27 10.75
CA LEU A 134 -11.91 -4.89 11.47
C LEU A 134 -10.54 -4.53 10.89
N ASN A 135 -10.36 -4.58 9.57
CA ASN A 135 -9.08 -4.26 8.92
C ASN A 135 -8.56 -2.87 9.31
N LYS A 136 -9.44 -1.87 9.38
CA LYS A 136 -9.08 -0.51 9.82
C LYS A 136 -8.60 -0.50 11.26
N ARG A 137 -9.32 -1.19 12.16
CA ARG A 137 -8.95 -1.30 13.58
C ARG A 137 -7.60 -1.99 13.77
N ILE A 138 -7.32 -3.04 13.00
CA ILE A 138 -6.02 -3.71 13.03
C ILE A 138 -4.90 -2.78 12.57
N SER A 139 -5.12 -2.00 11.50
CA SER A 139 -4.12 -1.02 11.04
C SER A 139 -3.82 0.05 12.10
N GLU A 140 -4.85 0.57 12.77
CA GLU A 140 -4.69 1.51 13.89
C GLU A 140 -3.90 0.88 15.05
N LEU A 141 -4.21 -0.35 15.44
CA LEU A 141 -3.48 -1.06 16.49
C LEU A 141 -2.00 -1.27 16.13
N LYS A 142 -1.70 -1.61 14.88
CA LYS A 142 -0.31 -1.73 14.40
C LYS A 142 0.42 -0.40 14.45
N ALA A 143 -0.25 0.70 14.08
CA ALA A 143 0.32 2.04 14.18
C ALA A 143 0.61 2.44 15.65
N LEU A 144 -0.22 1.96 16.58
CA LEU A 144 -0.01 2.10 18.02
C LEU A 144 1.04 1.13 18.58
N GLY A 145 1.73 0.36 17.75
CA GLY A 145 2.82 -0.55 18.16
C GLY A 145 2.39 -1.94 18.62
N HIS A 146 1.11 -2.30 18.48
CA HIS A 146 0.66 -3.65 18.78
C HIS A 146 1.13 -4.64 17.72
N LYS A 147 1.82 -5.70 18.17
CA LYS A 147 2.34 -6.76 17.30
C LYS A 147 1.24 -7.70 16.85
N ILE A 148 0.69 -7.44 15.66
CA ILE A 148 -0.39 -8.25 15.07
C ILE A 148 0.06 -8.81 13.73
N THR A 149 0.02 -10.14 13.58
CA THR A 149 0.29 -10.81 12.31
C THR A 149 -1.01 -11.17 11.60
N ARG A 150 -0.96 -11.26 10.26
CA ARG A 150 -2.11 -11.64 9.43
C ARG A 150 -1.78 -12.94 8.72
N THR A 151 -2.60 -13.96 8.91
CA THR A 151 -2.54 -15.22 8.17
C THR A 151 -3.78 -15.36 7.29
N LEU A 152 -3.60 -15.84 6.06
CA LEU A 152 -4.71 -16.20 5.18
C LEU A 152 -5.00 -17.68 5.34
N GLN A 153 -6.26 -18.02 5.55
CA GLN A 153 -6.75 -19.39 5.69
C GLN A 153 -7.88 -19.64 4.70
N ASN A 154 -8.13 -20.91 4.38
CA ASN A 154 -9.27 -21.35 3.58
C ASN A 154 -10.26 -22.03 4.51
N ASP A 155 -11.55 -21.77 4.32
CA ASP A 155 -12.58 -22.58 4.95
C ASP A 155 -12.88 -23.86 4.14
N HIS A 156 -13.81 -24.66 4.64
CA HIS A 156 -14.24 -25.91 4.01
C HIS A 156 -14.95 -25.70 2.66
N THR A 157 -15.42 -24.49 2.37
CA THR A 157 -16.02 -24.11 1.07
C THR A 157 -14.96 -23.64 0.06
N GLY A 158 -13.70 -23.50 0.51
CA GLY A 158 -12.60 -22.95 -0.29
C GLY A 158 -12.53 -21.42 -0.25
N GLN A 159 -13.41 -20.75 0.51
CA GLN A 159 -13.35 -19.30 0.65
C GLN A 159 -12.17 -18.89 1.53
N ARG A 160 -11.40 -17.92 1.02
CA ARG A 160 -10.25 -17.34 1.71
C ARG A 160 -10.71 -16.31 2.73
N TYR A 161 -10.16 -16.39 3.94
CA TYR A 161 -10.36 -15.39 4.98
C TYR A 161 -9.06 -15.01 5.67
N ALA A 162 -9.05 -13.83 6.29
CA ALA A 162 -7.93 -13.35 7.10
C ALA A 162 -8.17 -13.65 8.57
N ARG A 163 -7.14 -14.20 9.23
CA ARG A 163 -7.06 -14.32 10.68
C ARG A 163 -5.94 -13.42 11.19
N TYR A 164 -6.26 -12.60 12.17
CA TYR A 164 -5.31 -11.72 12.83
C TYR A 164 -4.89 -12.34 14.15
N ILE A 165 -3.59 -12.46 14.39
CA ILE A 165 -3.02 -13.11 15.57
C ILE A 165 -2.25 -12.06 16.36
N TYR A 166 -2.56 -11.95 17.65
CA TYR A 166 -1.85 -11.08 18.57
C TYR A 166 -0.62 -11.82 19.09
N ALA A 167 0.56 -11.24 18.84
CA ALA A 167 1.76 -11.67 19.55
C ALA A 167 1.72 -10.95 20.90
N ALA A 168 1.27 -11.65 21.94
CA ALA A 168 1.39 -11.15 23.30
C ALA A 168 2.86 -10.78 23.55
N ALA A 169 3.08 -9.56 24.03
CA ALA A 169 4.39 -9.10 24.45
C ALA A 169 4.79 -9.81 25.75
#